data_AF-A0A7C6ZEE1-F1
#
_entry.id   AF-A0A7C6ZEE1-F1
#
_cell.length_a   1.000
_cell.length_b   1.000
_cell.length_c   1.000
_cell.angle_alpha   90.00
_cell.angle_beta   90.00
_cell.angle_gamma   90.00
#
_symmetry.space_group_name_H-M   'P 1'
#
loop_
_entity.id
_entity.type
_entity.pdbx_description
1 polymer ?
#
loop_
_entity_poly.entity_id
_entity_poly.type
_entity_poly.pdbx_seq_one_letter_code
_entity_poly.pdbx_strand_id
1 'polypeptide(L)'
;MMGLIFVALLAGIVMGYLHLLPDRVFQLTGKLTTAGVMLLLFLMGGQMGSDEEILAGLGEMGVQAVLLALAAIIGSVLAVKGLEVVVPFKPLEEERGREV
;
A
#
# COMPACT_ATOMS: atom_id res chain seq x y z
N MET A 1 -3.91 23.64 1.55
CA MET A 1 -3.79 22.64 2.65
C MET A 1 -3.29 21.28 2.15
N MET A 2 -3.77 20.74 1.00
CA MET A 2 -3.31 19.46 0.45
C MET A 2 -1.80 19.36 0.15
N GLY A 3 -1.13 20.46 -0.17
CA GLY A 3 0.32 20.47 -0.43
C GLY A 3 1.19 20.07 0.77
N LEU A 4 0.68 20.23 2.01
CA LEU A 4 1.45 19.87 3.21
C LEU A 4 1.70 18.36 3.31
N ILE A 5 0.78 17.53 2.82
CA ILE A 5 0.95 16.08 2.81
C ILE A 5 2.08 15.71 1.85
N PHE A 6 2.10 16.30 0.66
CA PHE A 6 3.18 16.09 -0.31
C PHE A 6 4.53 16.57 0.23
N VAL A 7 4.58 17.74 0.89
CA VAL A 7 5.80 18.25 1.51
C VAL A 7 6.27 17.35 2.65
N ALA A 8 5.37 16.85 3.50
CA ALA A 8 5.70 15.92 4.57
C ALA A 8 6.21 14.58 4.01
N LEU A 9 5.63 14.10 2.91
CA LEU A 9 6.04 12.86 2.26
C LEU A 9 7.41 12.99 1.60
N LEU A 10 7.65 14.11 0.89
CA LEU A 10 8.96 14.44 0.33
C LEU A 10 10.01 14.64 1.42
N ALA A 11 9.67 15.34 2.51
CA ALA A 11 10.56 15.51 3.65
C ALA A 11 10.92 14.16 4.29
N GLY A 12 9.94 13.26 4.44
CA GLY A 12 10.17 11.89 4.94
C GLY A 12 11.11 11.08 4.04
N ILE A 13 10.94 11.17 2.71
CA ILE A 13 11.82 10.51 1.74
C ILE A 13 13.24 11.08 1.81
N VAL A 14 13.39 12.41 1.83
CA VAL A 14 14.69 13.09 1.93
C VAL A 14 15.38 12.75 3.25
N MET A 15 14.64 12.73 4.36
CA MET A 15 15.15 12.35 5.68
C MET A 15 15.58 10.88 5.73
N GLY A 16 14.85 9.99 5.06
CA GLY A 16 15.24 8.58 4.91
C GLY A 16 16.48 8.40 4.03
N TYR A 17 16.61 9.18 2.95
CA TYR A 17 17.73 9.12 2.01
C TYR A 17 19.04 9.65 2.60
N LEU A 18 18.97 10.68 3.46
CA LEU A 18 20.15 11.26 4.13
C LEU A 18 20.80 10.34 5.18
N HIS A 19 20.29 9.11 5.35
CA HIS A 19 20.81 8.09 6.28
C HIS A 19 21.04 8.63 7.70
N LEU A 20 20.25 9.62 8.11
CA LEU A 20 20.42 10.36 9.36
C LEU A 20 20.03 9.54 10.61
N LEU A 21 19.47 8.34 10.40
CA LEU A 21 18.96 7.46 11.45
C LEU A 21 19.83 6.19 11.57
N PRO A 22 20.27 5.82 12.79
CA PRO A 22 21.00 4.58 13.02
C PRO A 22 20.18 3.34 12.65
N ASP A 23 20.83 2.26 12.21
CA ASP A 23 20.18 1.00 11.77
C ASP A 23 19.19 0.39 12.78
N ARG A 24 19.37 0.70 14.07
CA ARG A 24 18.43 0.28 15.13
C ARG A 24 17.07 0.95 15.03
N VAL A 25 17.00 2.18 14.52
CA VAL A 25 15.74 2.89 14.31
C VAL A 25 15.00 2.29 13.13
N PHE A 26 15.69 1.86 12.07
CA PHE A 26 15.10 1.14 10.94
C PHE A 26 14.38 -0.15 11.36
N GLN A 27 14.96 -0.92 12.30
CA GLN A 27 14.32 -2.11 12.85
C GLN A 27 13.07 -1.80 13.70
N LEU A 28 13.04 -0.63 14.35
CA LEU A 28 11.86 -0.15 15.08
C LEU A 28 10.80 0.45 14.16
N THR A 29 11.18 1.06 13.03
CA THR A 29 10.25 1.69 12.08
C THR A 29 9.18 0.72 11.61
N GLY A 30 9.54 -0.53 11.31
CA GLY A 30 8.57 -1.56 10.92
C GLY A 30 7.52 -1.82 12.01
N LYS A 31 7.95 -1.98 13.27
CA LYS A 31 7.05 -2.20 14.41
C LYS A 31 6.21 -0.97 14.72
N LEU A 32 6.81 0.22 14.68
CA LEU A 32 6.15 1.49 14.96
C LEU A 32 5.11 1.81 13.89
N THR A 33 5.41 1.57 12.62
CA THR A 33 4.46 1.76 11.51
C THR A 33 3.28 0.82 11.64
N THR A 34 3.53 -0.47 11.91
CA THR A 34 2.45 -1.44 12.13
C THR A 34 1.58 -1.06 13.32
N ALA A 35 2.17 -0.66 14.45
CA ALA A 35 1.43 -0.19 15.61
C ALA A 35 0.63 1.09 15.29
N GLY A 36 1.22 2.01 14.52
CA GLY A 36 0.56 3.24 14.07
C GLY A 36 -0.62 2.96 13.14
N VAL A 37 -0.45 2.11 12.13
CA VAL A 37 -1.53 1.68 11.23
C VAL A 37 -2.62 0.96 12.00
N MET A 38 -2.27 0.07 12.93
CA MET A 38 -3.24 -0.62 13.79
C MET A 38 -4.07 0.37 14.61
N LEU A 39 -3.41 1.34 15.24
CA LEU A 39 -4.09 2.40 16.00
C LEU A 39 -4.97 3.26 15.09
N LEU A 40 -4.46 3.68 13.92
CA LEU A 40 -5.21 4.47 12.95
C LEU A 40 -6.45 3.73 12.45
N LEU A 41 -6.31 2.44 12.10
CA LEU A 41 -7.43 1.59 11.68
C LEU A 41 -8.46 1.43 12.80
N PHE A 42 -8.01 1.28 14.04
CA PHE A 42 -8.91 1.21 15.20
C PHE A 42 -9.69 2.51 15.39
N LEU A 43 -9.01 3.66 15.33
CA LEU A 43 -9.64 4.98 15.43
C LEU A 43 -10.60 5.23 14.25
N MET A 44 -10.20 4.87 13.03
CA MET A 44 -11.05 4.99 11.84
C MET A 44 -12.31 4.14 11.97
N GLY A 45 -12.16 2.88 12.38
CA GLY A 45 -13.28 1.98 12.59
C GLY A 45 -14.24 2.48 13.66
N GLY A 46 -13.72 3.04 14.76
CA GLY A 46 -14.54 3.66 15.80
C GLY A 46 -15.29 4.90 15.31
N GLN A 47 -14.63 5.79 14.55
CA GLN A 47 -15.27 6.98 13.98
C GLN A 47 -16.36 6.62 12.97
N MET A 48 -16.06 5.71 12.04
CA MET A 48 -17.03 5.25 11.03
C MET A 48 -18.16 4.42 11.65
N GLY A 49 -17.88 3.66 12.72
CA GLY A 49 -18.87 2.83 13.41
C GLY A 49 -19.85 3.61 14.29
N SER A 50 -19.49 4.82 14.73
CA SER A 50 -20.36 5.70 15.50
C SER A 50 -21.19 6.65 14.63
N ASP A 51 -21.00 6.62 13.32
CA ASP A 51 -21.69 7.46 12.35
C ASP A 51 -22.85 6.67 11.70
N GLU A 52 -24.09 6.98 12.08
CA GLU A 52 -25.28 6.29 11.59
C GLU A 52 -25.49 6.47 10.07
N GLU A 53 -25.03 7.55 9.46
CA GLU A 53 -25.13 7.79 8.02
C GLU A 53 -24.20 6.83 7.26
N ILE A 54 -22.96 6.71 7.73
CA ILE A 54 -22.01 5.72 7.20
C ILE A 54 -22.56 4.31 7.42
N LEU A 55 -23.05 3.99 8.63
CA LEU A 55 -23.60 2.67 8.97
C LEU A 55 -24.80 2.28 8.11
N ALA A 56 -25.72 3.21 7.87
CA ALA A 56 -26.88 3.01 7.00
C ALA A 56 -26.46 2.81 5.53
N GLY A 57 -25.42 3.53 5.09
CA GLY A 57 -24.83 3.41 3.75
C GLY A 57 -23.90 2.21 3.54
N LEU A 58 -23.49 1.50 4.60
CA LEU A 58 -22.51 0.40 4.52
C LEU A 58 -22.94 -0.72 3.56
N GLY A 59 -24.24 -0.98 3.41
CA GLY A 59 -24.74 -1.98 2.47
C GLY A 59 -24.41 -1.62 1.02
N GLU A 60 -24.73 -0.40 0.61
CA GLU A 60 -24.46 0.09 -0.74
C GLU A 60 -22.95 0.29 -0.98
N MET A 61 -22.27 0.93 -0.02
CA MET A 61 -20.82 1.16 -0.06
C MET A 61 -20.04 -0.16 -0.07
N GLY A 62 -20.51 -1.18 0.65
CA GLY A 62 -19.91 -2.51 0.70
C GLY A 62 -20.04 -3.26 -0.63
N VAL A 63 -21.22 -3.21 -1.26
CA VAL A 63 -21.40 -3.78 -2.61
C VAL A 63 -20.51 -3.07 -3.61
N GLN A 64 -20.47 -1.73 -3.57
CA GLN A 64 -19.58 -0.95 -4.43
C GLN A 64 -18.11 -1.31 -4.18
N ALA A 65 -17.69 -1.45 -2.93
CA ALA A 65 -16.32 -1.83 -2.58
C ALA A 65 -15.95 -3.22 -3.09
N VAL A 66 -16.83 -4.21 -2.97
CA VAL A 66 -16.59 -5.56 -3.52
C VAL A 66 -16.51 -5.53 -5.04
N LEU A 67 -17.41 -4.81 -5.70
CA LEU A 67 -17.38 -4.65 -7.16
C LEU A 67 -16.07 -3.97 -7.62
N LEU A 68 -15.65 -2.91 -6.94
CA LEU A 68 -14.38 -2.23 -7.22
C LEU A 68 -13.18 -3.15 -6.96
N ALA A 69 -13.17 -3.92 -5.88
CA ALA A 69 -12.10 -4.85 -5.58
C ALA A 69 -11.99 -5.95 -6.65
N LEU A 70 -13.11 -6.55 -7.05
CA LEU A 70 -13.14 -7.56 -8.11
C LEU A 70 -12.70 -6.97 -9.45
N ALA A 71 -13.22 -5.80 -9.82
CA ALA A 71 -12.83 -5.11 -11.04
C ALA A 71 -11.33 -4.77 -11.05
N ALA A 72 -10.78 -4.33 -9.92
CA ALA A 72 -9.35 -4.02 -9.79
C ALA A 72 -8.48 -5.29 -9.90
N ILE A 73 -8.89 -6.40 -9.28
CA ILE A 73 -8.18 -7.68 -9.37
C ILE A 73 -8.21 -8.20 -10.81
N ILE A 74 -9.40 -8.27 -11.42
CA ILE A 74 -9.56 -8.72 -12.81
C ILE A 74 -8.79 -7.82 -13.76
N GLY A 75 -8.92 -6.50 -13.61
CA GLY A 75 -8.20 -5.51 -14.41
C GLY A 75 -6.67 -5.64 -14.29
N SER A 76 -6.16 -5.85 -13.07
CA SER A 76 -4.73 -6.07 -12.82
C SER A 76 -4.22 -7.35 -13.51
N VAL A 77 -4.93 -8.47 -13.35
CA VAL A 77 -4.56 -9.75 -13.99
C VAL A 77 -4.62 -9.65 -15.52
N LEU A 78 -5.67 -9.03 -16.06
CA LEU A 78 -5.82 -8.82 -17.50
C LEU A 78 -4.72 -7.90 -18.05
N ALA A 79 -4.34 -6.85 -17.32
CA ALA A 79 -3.27 -5.95 -17.72
C ALA A 79 -1.92 -6.67 -17.81
N VAL A 80 -1.59 -7.52 -16.82
CA VAL A 80 -0.37 -8.34 -16.84
C VAL A 80 -0.40 -9.31 -18.02
N LYS A 81 -1.53 -9.99 -18.26
CA LYS A 81 -1.69 -10.91 -19.40
C LYS A 81 -1.60 -10.20 -20.75
N GLY A 82 -2.17 -9.00 -20.88
CA GLY A 82 -2.04 -8.18 -22.07
C GLY A 82 -0.59 -7.74 -22.31
N LEU A 83 0.13 -7.38 -21.25
CA LEU A 83 1.54 -7.00 -21.33
C LEU A 83 2.44 -8.18 -21.72
N GLU A 84 2.16 -9.39 -21.20
CA GLU A 84 2.85 -10.63 -21.56
C GLU A 84 2.68 -11.01 -23.05
N VAL A 85 1.54 -10.68 -23.66
CA VAL A 85 1.30 -10.87 -25.10
C VAL A 85 2.08 -9.86 -25.95
N VAL A 86 2.25 -8.63 -25.46
CA VAL A 86 2.94 -7.55 -26.18
C VAL A 86 4.46 -7.62 -26.01
N VAL A 87 4.93 -8.09 -24.85
CA VAL A 87 6.35 -8.21 -24.52
C VAL A 87 6.70 -9.69 -24.39
N PRO A 88 7.48 -10.28 -25.31
CA PRO A 88 7.96 -11.64 -25.14
C PRO A 88 8.88 -11.65 -23.91
N PHE A 89 8.35 -12.18 -22.80
CA PHE A 89 9.05 -12.26 -21.53
C PHE A 89 10.23 -13.21 -21.70
N LYS A 90 11.43 -12.66 -21.87
CA LYS A 90 12.68 -13.42 -21.86
C LYS A 90 12.90 -13.86 -20.40
N PRO A 91 12.78 -15.15 -20.06
CA PRO A 91 13.03 -15.60 -18.70
C PRO A 91 14.44 -15.17 -18.33
N LEU A 92 14.55 -14.47 -17.21
CA LEU A 92 15.85 -14.09 -16.65
C LEU A 92 16.54 -15.40 -16.29
N GLU A 93 17.56 -15.72 -17.07
CA GLU A 93 18.47 -16.83 -16.83
C GLU A 93 19.03 -16.64 -15.42
N GLU A 94 18.52 -17.48 -14.53
CA GLU A 94 18.91 -17.57 -13.13
C GLU A 94 20.42 -17.80 -13.12
N GLU A 95 21.20 -16.84 -12.62
CA GLU A 95 22.66 -16.95 -12.42
C GLU A 95 22.97 -17.98 -11.32
N ARG A 96 22.53 -19.22 -11.53
CA ARG A 96 22.86 -20.40 -10.76
C ARG A 96 24.19 -20.95 -11.26
N GLY A 97 25.27 -20.22 -10.96
CA GLY A 97 26.59 -20.68 -11.37
C GLY A 97 27.75 -19.73 -11.12
N ARG A 98 27.92 -19.16 -9.92
CA ARG A 98 29.26 -18.72 -9.51
C ARG A 98 29.46 -18.53 -8.01
N GLU A 99 29.40 -19.61 -7.24
CA GLU A 99 30.28 -19.78 -6.06
C GLU A 99 30.71 -21.25 -5.98
N VAL A 100 31.77 -21.57 -6.74
CA VAL A 100 32.71 -22.67 -6.46
C VAL A 100 34.06 -22.01 -6.22
#